data_AF-A0A496LI20-F1
#
_entry.id   AF-A0A496LI20-F1
#
_cell.length_a   1.000
_cell.length_b   1.000
_cell.length_c   1.000
_cell.angle_alpha   90.00
_cell.angle_beta   90.00
_cell.angle_gamma   90.00
#
_symmetry.space_group_name_H-M   'P 1'
#
loop_
_entity.id
_entity.type
_entity.pdbx_description
1 polymer ?
#
loop_
_entity_poly.entity_id
_entity_poly.type
_entity_poly.pdbx_seq_one_letter_code
_entity_poly.pdbx_strand_id
1 'polypeptide(L)'
;MIFFGIATIAPAANFVGSFGNAIGLWNFKLFGFIAYVYPFVFIFFAYYIYKYFDGFDAKFAQTALGAALLFLAFLMFQSGSNAIYGGLVANSANEALKDVIGVIGMWVFIVMLFVLSFGLIAQDNILAILKKAFVEPSANEYKFENASEFKPKSQKKPKRIKKQKATNEANLGDENNENLEDEAQDFGNDESDESDEGELNLEANETGAVTINGVEILNEVAENKKLLEQIEKGKVEKPKDFALPPLKFLADPPRRSNSVNEAEIDQKISDLLDKLRKFKIDGDVVRTYTGPIVTTFEFRQAPHIKVSKILTLQDDLAMALRAQTIRIQAPIPGKDVVGIEVPNKNIETVYLKEILDSEVFKNSSSPLTIALGKDIVGAPFVTDLKKLPHLLIAGTTGSGKSVGINAMLLSLLYRNSPQTLRLMMIDPKMLEFSIYNDIP
;
A
#
# COMPACT_ATOMS: atom_id res chain seq x y z
N MET A 1 -18.09 38.65 5.93
CA MET A 1 -17.25 38.03 6.98
C MET A 1 -16.35 39.02 7.70
N ILE A 2 -15.51 39.80 7.01
CA ILE A 2 -14.60 40.77 7.67
C ILE A 2 -15.37 41.80 8.51
N PHE A 3 -16.38 42.47 7.94
CA PHE A 3 -17.26 43.40 8.69
C PHE A 3 -17.92 42.73 9.90
N PHE A 4 -18.36 41.47 9.76
CA PHE A 4 -19.03 40.70 10.80
C PHE A 4 -18.08 40.33 11.96
N GLY A 5 -16.84 39.94 11.66
CA GLY A 5 -15.81 39.70 12.68
C GLY A 5 -15.40 40.97 13.41
N ILE A 6 -15.19 42.07 12.67
CA ILE A 6 -14.87 43.38 13.23
C ILE A 6 -16.02 43.90 14.12
N ALA A 7 -17.27 43.73 13.67
CA ALA A 7 -18.45 44.08 14.43
C ALA A 7 -18.60 43.29 15.74
N THR A 8 -18.11 42.05 15.77
CA THR A 8 -18.11 41.21 16.98
C THR A 8 -17.00 41.61 17.96
N ILE A 9 -15.80 41.97 17.45
CA ILE A 9 -14.66 42.39 18.28
C ILE A 9 -14.91 43.76 18.92
N ALA A 10 -15.42 44.72 18.14
CA ALA A 10 -15.60 46.10 18.57
C ALA A 10 -17.03 46.60 18.29
N PRO A 11 -18.06 46.02 18.94
CA PRO A 11 -19.46 46.36 18.67
C PRO A 11 -19.80 47.82 19.01
N ALA A 12 -19.06 48.45 19.92
CA ALA A 12 -19.22 49.85 20.33
C ALA A 12 -18.40 50.84 19.47
N ALA A 13 -17.66 50.38 18.47
CA ALA A 13 -16.84 51.27 17.66
C ALA A 13 -17.69 52.10 16.68
N ASN A 14 -17.41 53.40 16.61
CA ASN A 14 -18.16 54.34 15.77
C ASN A 14 -18.22 53.96 14.28
N PHE A 15 -17.25 53.20 13.78
CA PHE A 15 -17.17 52.77 12.37
C PHE A 15 -18.01 51.51 12.06
N VAL A 16 -18.57 50.83 13.06
CA VAL A 16 -19.38 49.60 12.90
C VAL A 16 -20.88 49.92 12.77
N GLY A 17 -21.31 51.07 13.30
CA GLY A 17 -22.72 51.51 13.27
C GLY A 17 -23.66 50.68 14.15
N SER A 18 -24.92 51.12 14.26
CA SER A 18 -25.95 50.45 15.09
C SER A 18 -26.25 49.02 14.63
N PHE A 19 -26.21 48.78 13.31
CA PHE A 19 -26.41 47.47 12.72
C PHE A 19 -25.31 46.47 13.11
N GLY A 20 -24.04 46.87 13.01
CA GLY A 20 -22.94 46.00 13.38
C GLY A 20 -22.86 45.79 14.90
N ASN A 21 -23.22 46.78 15.72
CA ASN A 21 -23.36 46.62 17.16
C ASN A 21 -24.37 45.51 17.51
N ALA A 22 -25.59 45.59 16.95
CA ALA A 22 -26.63 44.60 17.17
C ALA A 22 -26.19 43.19 16.77
N ILE A 23 -25.54 43.07 15.61
CA ILE A 23 -25.00 41.81 15.09
C ILE A 23 -23.89 41.25 15.99
N GLY A 24 -22.94 42.08 16.41
CA GLY A 24 -21.82 41.66 17.26
C GLY A 24 -22.29 41.15 18.63
N LEU A 25 -23.24 41.85 19.25
CA LEU A 25 -23.85 41.43 20.51
C LEU A 25 -24.64 40.12 20.37
N TRP A 26 -25.42 39.96 19.30
CA TRP A 26 -26.13 38.71 19.02
C TRP A 26 -25.16 37.57 18.76
N ASN A 27 -24.09 37.82 18.00
CA ASN A 27 -23.09 36.81 17.68
C ASN A 27 -22.38 36.31 18.95
N PHE A 28 -21.95 37.23 19.82
CA PHE A 28 -21.37 36.89 21.11
C PHE A 28 -22.36 36.15 22.02
N LYS A 29 -23.63 36.58 22.05
CA LYS A 29 -24.67 35.90 22.85
C LYS A 29 -24.93 34.47 22.37
N LEU A 30 -24.88 34.22 21.07
CA LEU A 30 -25.14 32.90 20.50
C LEU A 30 -23.94 31.95 20.64
N PHE A 31 -22.73 32.44 20.32
CA PHE A 31 -21.55 31.59 20.14
C PHE A 31 -20.41 31.86 21.14
N GLY A 32 -20.60 32.77 22.10
CA GLY A 32 -19.64 33.02 23.17
C GLY A 32 -18.27 33.49 22.65
N PHE A 33 -17.18 33.02 23.25
CA PHE A 33 -15.83 33.47 22.89
C PHE A 33 -15.40 33.05 21.48
N ILE A 34 -15.89 31.91 20.99
CA ILE A 34 -15.66 31.49 19.60
C ILE A 34 -16.18 32.52 18.59
N ALA A 35 -17.15 33.37 18.95
CA ALA A 35 -17.68 34.44 18.10
C ALA A 35 -16.59 35.41 17.59
N TYR A 36 -15.51 35.61 18.35
CA TYR A 36 -14.39 36.47 17.95
C TYR A 36 -13.48 35.84 16.90
N VAL A 37 -13.45 34.50 16.82
CA VAL A 37 -12.44 33.75 16.06
C VAL A 37 -13.03 33.19 14.78
N TYR A 38 -14.21 32.57 14.86
CA TYR A 38 -14.77 31.83 13.73
C TYR A 38 -14.98 32.67 12.46
N PRO A 39 -15.39 33.96 12.50
CA PRO A 39 -15.61 34.73 11.28
C PRO A 39 -14.35 34.86 10.42
N PHE A 40 -13.16 34.83 11.04
CA PHE A 40 -11.87 34.88 10.35
C PHE A 40 -11.44 33.50 9.83
N VAL A 41 -11.67 32.44 10.62
CA VAL A 41 -11.42 31.05 10.20
C VAL A 41 -12.27 30.70 8.97
N PHE A 42 -13.53 31.14 8.94
CA PHE A 42 -14.42 30.90 7.81
C PHE A 42 -14.01 31.67 6.55
N ILE A 43 -13.21 32.73 6.63
CA ILE A 43 -12.65 33.39 5.43
C ILE A 43 -11.63 32.47 4.77
N PHE A 44 -10.76 31.82 5.55
CA PHE A 44 -9.82 30.84 5.03
C PHE A 44 -10.56 29.65 4.40
N PHE A 45 -11.61 29.16 5.07
CA PHE A 45 -12.43 28.06 4.56
C PHE A 45 -13.19 28.45 3.28
N ALA A 46 -13.76 29.66 3.23
CA ALA A 46 -14.41 30.18 2.03
C ALA A 46 -13.43 30.34 0.86
N TYR A 47 -12.21 30.79 1.12
CA TYR A 47 -11.14 30.86 0.10
C TYR A 47 -10.71 29.46 -0.36
N TYR A 48 -10.58 28.52 0.56
CA TYR A 48 -10.26 27.12 0.24
C TYR A 48 -11.34 26.51 -0.65
N ILE A 49 -12.62 26.68 -0.31
CA ILE A 49 -13.74 26.25 -1.15
C ILE A 49 -13.66 26.95 -2.51
N TYR A 50 -13.53 28.28 -2.56
CA TYR A 50 -13.45 29.00 -3.84
C TYR A 50 -12.34 28.47 -4.78
N LYS A 51 -11.20 28.06 -4.23
CA LYS A 51 -10.04 27.58 -5.01
C LYS A 51 -10.12 26.10 -5.39
N TYR A 52 -10.71 25.25 -4.56
CA TYR A 52 -10.66 23.80 -4.69
C TYR A 52 -12.04 23.15 -4.91
N PHE A 53 -13.09 23.95 -5.07
CA PHE A 53 -14.44 23.44 -5.33
C PHE A 53 -14.57 22.95 -6.78
N ASP A 54 -14.64 21.63 -6.94
CA ASP A 54 -14.82 20.94 -8.22
C ASP A 54 -16.24 20.34 -8.37
N GLY A 55 -17.14 20.65 -7.44
CA GLY A 55 -18.53 20.19 -7.43
C GLY A 55 -19.03 19.76 -6.05
N PHE A 56 -20.34 19.50 -5.93
CA PHE A 56 -20.92 18.88 -4.74
C PHE A 56 -20.76 17.36 -4.82
N ASP A 57 -19.58 16.88 -4.44
CA ASP A 57 -19.29 15.45 -4.33
C ASP A 57 -19.44 14.95 -2.87
N ALA A 58 -19.38 13.62 -2.69
CA ALA A 58 -19.47 13.01 -1.37
C ALA A 58 -18.31 13.45 -0.44
N LYS A 59 -17.14 13.78 -1.00
CA LYS A 59 -15.97 14.20 -0.23
C LYS A 59 -16.14 15.62 0.31
N PHE A 60 -16.68 16.54 -0.49
CA PHE A 60 -17.06 17.88 -0.06
C PHE A 60 -18.12 17.83 1.03
N ALA A 61 -19.16 17.00 0.86
CA ALA A 61 -20.21 16.83 1.86
C ALA A 61 -19.65 16.31 3.20
N GLN A 62 -18.75 15.33 3.16
CA GLN A 62 -18.07 14.81 4.36
C GLN A 62 -17.18 15.86 5.03
N THR A 63 -16.38 16.60 4.25
CA THR A 63 -15.50 17.65 4.78
C THR A 63 -16.31 18.79 5.41
N ALA A 64 -17.40 19.19 4.77
CA ALA A 64 -18.32 20.21 5.28
C ALA A 64 -19.01 19.75 6.58
N LEU A 65 -19.45 18.48 6.63
CA LEU A 65 -20.02 17.88 7.84
C LEU A 65 -18.98 17.83 8.98
N GLY A 66 -17.75 17.40 8.67
CA GLY A 66 -16.64 17.38 9.62
C GLY A 66 -16.33 18.77 10.18
N ALA A 67 -16.27 19.80 9.33
CA ALA A 67 -16.06 21.19 9.76
C ALA A 67 -17.20 21.73 10.64
N ALA A 68 -18.46 21.38 10.33
CA ALA A 68 -19.61 21.73 11.15
C ALA A 68 -19.55 21.07 12.54
N LEU A 69 -19.18 19.80 12.60
CA LEU A 69 -18.98 19.08 13.87
C LEU A 69 -17.79 19.64 14.65
N LEU A 70 -16.71 20.08 13.98
CA LEU A 70 -15.56 20.70 14.64
C LEU A 70 -15.98 22.00 15.34
N PHE A 71 -16.75 22.82 14.63
CA PHE A 71 -17.26 24.07 15.14
C PHE A 71 -18.15 23.84 16.36
N LEU A 72 -19.06 22.86 16.29
CA LEU A 72 -19.90 22.47 17.43
C LEU A 72 -19.07 21.97 18.62
N ALA A 73 -18.03 21.16 18.38
CA ALA A 73 -17.16 20.65 19.43
C ALA A 73 -16.43 21.80 20.17
N PHE A 74 -15.91 22.79 19.44
CA PHE A 74 -15.29 23.97 20.04
C PHE A 74 -16.29 24.80 20.86
N LEU A 75 -17.52 24.98 20.37
CA LEU A 75 -18.58 25.66 21.11
C LEU A 75 -18.89 24.94 22.43
N MET A 76 -19.09 23.62 22.39
CA MET A 76 -19.37 22.83 23.58
C MET A 76 -18.18 22.79 24.55
N PHE A 77 -16.95 22.74 24.04
CA PHE A 77 -15.74 22.76 24.85
C PHE A 77 -15.58 24.05 25.68
N GLN A 78 -15.76 25.23 25.06
CA GLN A 78 -15.68 26.50 25.80
C GLN A 78 -16.76 26.59 26.89
N SER A 79 -17.98 26.11 26.61
CA SER A 79 -19.08 26.09 27.58
C SER A 79 -18.84 25.10 28.72
N GLY A 80 -18.20 23.96 28.43
CA GLY A 80 -17.86 22.94 29.42
C GLY A 80 -16.90 23.48 30.47
N SER A 81 -15.97 24.35 30.08
CA SER A 81 -15.02 25.01 30.97
C SER A 81 -15.67 26.08 31.85
N ASN A 82 -16.51 26.93 31.25
CA ASN A 82 -17.27 27.95 31.96
C ASN A 82 -18.51 28.35 31.15
N ALA A 83 -19.68 28.34 31.77
CA ALA A 83 -20.93 28.70 31.12
C ALA A 83 -20.94 30.14 30.57
N ILE A 84 -20.14 31.04 31.16
CA ILE A 84 -19.99 32.42 30.67
C ILE A 84 -19.37 32.44 29.26
N TYR A 85 -18.56 31.45 28.92
CA TYR A 85 -17.83 31.41 27.66
C TYR A 85 -18.60 30.72 26.53
N GLY A 86 -19.63 29.92 26.85
CA GLY A 86 -20.32 29.03 25.91
C GLY A 86 -21.20 29.68 24.84
N GLY A 87 -21.76 30.85 25.13
CA GLY A 87 -22.91 31.33 24.38
C GLY A 87 -24.15 30.42 24.55
N LEU A 88 -25.29 30.88 24.06
CA LEU A 88 -26.58 30.20 24.24
C LEU A 88 -26.58 28.79 23.65
N VAL A 89 -26.03 28.62 22.44
CA VAL A 89 -26.08 27.34 21.71
C VAL A 89 -25.34 26.24 22.49
N ALA A 90 -24.12 26.52 22.94
CA ALA A 90 -23.32 25.53 23.64
C ALA A 90 -23.80 25.26 25.05
N ASN A 91 -24.27 26.30 25.76
CA ASN A 91 -24.79 26.16 27.11
C ASN A 91 -26.02 25.24 27.12
N SER A 92 -26.97 25.49 26.22
CA SER A 92 -28.16 24.63 26.10
C SER A 92 -27.78 23.19 25.71
N ALA A 93 -26.85 23.00 24.77
CA ALA A 93 -26.41 21.67 24.37
C ALA A 93 -25.73 20.91 25.52
N ASN A 94 -24.83 21.58 26.26
CA ASN A 94 -24.10 20.98 27.37
C ASN A 94 -25.00 20.69 28.57
N GLU A 95 -25.95 21.57 28.88
CA GLU A 95 -26.91 21.36 29.98
C GLU A 95 -27.81 20.15 29.69
N ALA A 96 -28.38 20.08 28.48
CA ALA A 96 -29.16 18.93 28.04
C ALA A 96 -28.35 17.62 28.08
N LEU A 97 -27.07 17.65 27.72
CA LEU A 97 -26.21 16.46 27.80
C LEU A 97 -25.85 16.09 29.23
N LYS A 98 -25.53 17.07 30.08
CA LYS A 98 -25.22 16.83 31.50
C LYS A 98 -26.38 16.16 32.22
N ASP A 99 -27.62 16.52 31.89
CA ASP A 99 -28.81 15.92 32.48
C ASP A 99 -28.99 14.44 32.11
N VAL A 100 -28.58 14.03 30.91
CA VAL A 100 -28.76 12.66 30.43
C VAL A 100 -27.58 11.75 30.78
N ILE A 101 -26.34 12.21 30.57
CA ILE A 101 -25.13 11.37 30.67
C ILE A 101 -24.12 11.85 31.73
N GLY A 102 -24.47 12.88 32.50
CA GLY A 102 -23.61 13.45 33.54
C GLY A 102 -22.44 14.28 33.02
N VAL A 103 -21.74 14.95 33.93
CA VAL A 103 -20.63 15.86 33.61
C VAL A 103 -19.47 15.13 32.92
N ILE A 104 -19.11 13.94 33.40
CA ILE A 104 -18.03 13.13 32.82
C ILE A 104 -18.43 12.66 31.41
N GLY A 105 -19.66 12.18 31.23
CA GLY A 105 -20.17 11.74 29.94
C GLY A 105 -20.20 12.86 28.90
N MET A 106 -20.56 14.08 29.30
CA MET A 106 -20.50 15.25 28.43
C MET A 106 -19.07 15.52 27.94
N TRP A 107 -18.05 15.48 28.80
CA TRP A 107 -16.66 15.68 28.38
C TRP A 107 -16.18 14.59 27.43
N VAL A 108 -16.53 13.33 27.70
CA VAL A 108 -16.23 12.21 26.79
C VAL A 108 -16.91 12.40 25.44
N PHE A 109 -18.16 12.87 25.42
CA PHE A 109 -18.89 13.15 24.18
C PHE A 109 -18.24 14.30 23.38
N ILE A 110 -17.81 15.38 24.04
CA ILE A 110 -17.09 16.48 23.37
C ILE A 110 -15.78 15.97 22.74
N VAL A 111 -15.02 15.14 23.45
CA VAL A 111 -13.80 14.52 22.90
C VAL A 111 -14.13 13.62 21.71
N MET A 112 -15.20 12.83 21.79
CA MET A 112 -15.66 11.99 20.69
C MET A 112 -16.06 12.83 19.45
N LEU A 113 -16.71 13.98 19.64
CA LEU A 113 -17.01 14.91 18.55
C LEU A 113 -15.74 15.47 17.89
N PHE A 114 -14.71 15.81 18.67
CA PHE A 114 -13.41 16.21 18.10
C PHE A 114 -12.81 15.09 17.25
N VAL A 115 -12.77 13.85 17.77
CA VAL A 115 -12.21 12.70 17.04
C VAL A 115 -12.99 12.43 15.75
N LEU A 116 -14.32 12.42 15.82
CA LEU A 116 -15.19 12.19 14.65
C LEU A 116 -15.02 13.30 13.62
N SER A 117 -14.95 14.55 14.06
CA SER A 117 -14.75 15.71 13.20
C SER A 117 -13.39 15.67 12.49
N PHE A 118 -12.29 15.44 13.24
CA PHE A 118 -10.97 15.27 12.64
C PHE A 118 -10.95 14.08 11.70
N GLY A 119 -11.65 12.99 12.02
CA GLY A 119 -11.75 11.82 11.14
C GLY A 119 -12.46 12.11 9.82
N LEU A 120 -13.53 12.90 9.84
CA LEU A 120 -14.27 13.30 8.64
C LEU A 120 -13.52 14.35 7.80
N ILE A 121 -12.76 15.25 8.43
CA ILE A 121 -11.95 16.26 7.73
C ILE A 121 -10.66 15.63 7.18
N ALA A 122 -10.00 14.77 7.96
CA ALA A 122 -8.70 14.20 7.62
C ALA A 122 -8.85 12.89 6.85
N GLN A 123 -9.64 12.90 5.77
CA GLN A 123 -10.08 11.75 4.97
C GLN A 123 -9.00 10.66 4.74
N ASP A 124 -7.69 10.99 4.76
CA ASP A 124 -6.58 10.01 4.70
C ASP A 124 -5.39 10.26 5.68
N ASN A 125 -5.51 11.10 6.73
CA ASN A 125 -4.35 11.57 7.52
C ASN A 125 -4.45 11.49 9.05
N ILE A 126 -5.48 10.84 9.60
CA ILE A 126 -5.64 10.69 11.07
C ILE A 126 -4.37 10.10 11.71
N LEU A 127 -3.81 9.05 11.08
CA LEU A 127 -2.60 8.38 11.56
C LEU A 127 -1.36 9.29 11.50
N ALA A 128 -1.24 10.10 10.44
CA ALA A 128 -0.11 11.02 10.26
C ALA A 128 -0.14 12.19 11.27
N ILE A 129 -1.32 12.72 11.57
CA ILE A 129 -1.52 13.83 12.51
C ILE A 129 -1.35 13.36 13.96
N LEU A 130 -1.88 12.19 14.33
CA LEU A 130 -1.68 11.58 15.66
C LEU A 130 -0.19 11.28 15.92
N LYS A 131 0.53 10.79 14.91
CA LYS A 131 1.96 10.52 15.01
C LYS A 131 2.75 11.82 15.23
N LYS A 132 2.37 12.91 14.57
CA LYS A 132 3.00 14.23 14.70
C LYS A 132 2.64 14.97 16.01
N ALA A 133 1.49 14.66 16.60
CA ALA A 133 1.02 15.28 17.85
C ALA A 133 1.52 14.55 19.12
N PHE A 134 1.70 13.22 19.07
CA PHE A 134 2.16 12.41 20.22
C PHE A 134 3.64 12.03 20.17
N VAL A 135 4.30 12.15 19.01
CA VAL A 135 5.70 11.78 18.83
C VAL A 135 6.42 12.90 18.07
N GLU A 136 6.70 14.01 18.76
CA GLU A 136 7.91 14.86 18.58
C GLU A 136 7.77 16.20 19.34
N PRO A 137 8.63 16.49 20.32
CA PRO A 137 8.86 17.88 20.74
C PRO A 137 9.76 18.58 19.71
N SER A 138 9.21 19.59 19.05
CA SER A 138 9.87 20.80 18.53
C SER A 138 11.30 20.67 17.96
N ALA A 139 11.43 20.86 16.64
CA ALA A 139 12.53 21.65 16.09
C ALA A 139 11.98 22.59 15.01
N ASN A 140 12.11 23.90 15.27
CA ASN A 140 11.82 24.98 14.34
C ASN A 140 12.64 24.83 13.06
N GLU A 141 11.98 24.89 11.91
CA GLU A 141 12.65 25.11 10.63
C GLU A 141 12.25 26.48 10.08
N TYR A 142 13.25 27.35 10.02
CA TYR A 142 13.17 28.68 9.44
C TYR A 142 12.76 28.58 7.97
N LYS A 143 11.69 29.29 7.61
CA LYS A 143 11.32 29.55 6.21
C LYS A 143 12.37 30.47 5.58
N PHE A 144 13.03 30.00 4.52
CA PHE A 144 13.60 30.89 3.51
C PHE A 144 12.53 31.15 2.44
N GLU A 145 12.07 32.39 2.37
CA GLU A 145 11.55 32.95 1.13
C GLU A 145 12.71 33.01 0.13
N ASN A 146 12.49 32.55 -1.09
CA ASN A 146 13.08 33.17 -2.26
C ASN A 146 12.05 33.19 -3.38
N ALA A 147 11.59 34.40 -3.64
CA ALA A 147 10.93 34.77 -4.86
C ALA A 147 11.93 34.74 -6.02
N SER A 148 11.61 34.01 -7.07
CA SER A 148 11.87 34.45 -8.44
C SER A 148 10.95 33.69 -9.39
N GLU A 149 9.92 34.38 -9.83
CA GLU A 149 9.14 34.05 -11.01
C GLU A 149 10.06 33.86 -12.23
N PHE A 150 9.86 32.77 -12.98
CA PHE A 150 10.16 32.78 -14.41
C PHE A 150 8.98 32.15 -15.16
N LYS A 151 8.19 33.00 -15.82
CA LYS A 151 7.09 32.62 -16.72
C LYS A 151 7.66 31.99 -18.00
N PRO A 152 7.09 30.89 -18.52
CA PRO A 152 7.35 30.50 -19.90
C PRO A 152 6.55 31.40 -20.85
N LYS A 153 7.26 32.18 -21.68
CA LYS A 153 6.68 32.89 -22.84
C LYS A 153 6.46 31.90 -23.99
N SER A 154 5.36 32.16 -24.68
CA SER A 154 4.78 31.46 -25.82
C SER A 154 5.74 31.20 -27.00
N GLN A 155 5.66 30.00 -27.56
CA GLN A 155 6.04 29.74 -28.95
C GLN A 155 4.78 29.63 -29.82
N LYS A 156 4.77 30.43 -30.90
CA LYS A 156 3.71 30.54 -31.90
C LYS A 156 3.74 29.35 -32.86
N LYS A 157 2.53 28.93 -33.25
CA LYS A 157 2.17 27.96 -34.30
C LYS A 157 2.87 28.20 -35.64
N PRO A 158 3.15 27.16 -36.45
CA PRO A 158 3.20 27.27 -37.91
C PRO A 158 1.78 27.21 -38.51
N LYS A 159 1.54 28.07 -39.51
CA LYS A 159 0.32 28.14 -40.32
C LYS A 159 0.27 27.01 -41.36
N ARG A 160 -0.94 26.52 -41.59
CA ARG A 160 -1.37 25.64 -42.69
C ARG A 160 -1.60 26.48 -43.96
N ILE A 161 -0.99 26.16 -45.11
CA ILE A 161 -1.53 26.52 -46.44
C ILE A 161 -1.29 25.37 -47.45
N LYS A 162 -2.44 24.79 -47.86
CA LYS A 162 -2.91 24.26 -49.17
C LYS A 162 -2.12 23.20 -49.99
N LYS A 163 -2.85 22.11 -50.27
CA LYS A 163 -2.84 21.29 -51.50
C LYS A 163 -3.17 22.13 -52.75
N GLN A 164 -2.45 21.90 -53.85
CA GLN A 164 -2.89 21.93 -55.26
C GLN A 164 -1.80 21.21 -56.07
N LYS A 165 -2.08 20.01 -56.60
CA LYS A 165 -2.60 19.65 -57.94
C LYS A 165 -1.47 19.42 -58.96
N ALA A 166 -1.60 18.28 -59.65
CA ALA A 166 -0.89 17.86 -60.87
C ALA A 166 -0.71 19.03 -61.86
N THR A 167 0.24 19.03 -62.78
CA THR A 167 0.42 18.08 -63.90
C THR A 167 1.72 18.42 -64.65
N ASN A 168 2.18 17.46 -65.48
CA ASN A 168 3.12 17.59 -66.60
C ASN A 168 4.60 17.75 -66.23
N GLU A 169 5.57 17.13 -66.90
CA GLU A 169 5.64 16.23 -68.06
C GLU A 169 7.11 15.75 -68.07
N ALA A 170 7.37 14.56 -68.62
CA ALA A 170 8.55 14.20 -69.43
C ALA A 170 9.96 14.61 -68.92
N ASN A 171 10.94 13.71 -68.79
CA ASN A 171 11.32 12.74 -69.81
C ASN A 171 12.52 11.90 -69.33
N LEU A 172 12.54 10.66 -69.84
CA LEU A 172 13.70 9.91 -70.37
C LEU A 172 14.73 9.27 -69.41
N GLY A 173 14.99 7.98 -69.70
CA GLY A 173 16.15 7.19 -69.30
C GLY A 173 15.78 6.08 -68.33
N ASP A 174 15.30 4.89 -68.73
CA ASP A 174 16.08 3.79 -69.36
C ASP A 174 17.44 3.62 -68.65
N GLU A 175 17.82 2.47 -68.12
CA GLU A 175 17.64 1.13 -68.66
C GLU A 175 18.20 0.10 -67.64
N ASN A 176 17.69 -1.13 -67.75
CA ASN A 176 18.34 -2.43 -67.49
C ASN A 176 18.68 -2.82 -66.03
N ASN A 177 17.97 -3.75 -65.38
CA ASN A 177 17.56 -5.13 -65.72
C ASN A 177 18.65 -6.17 -65.43
N GLU A 178 18.19 -7.22 -64.73
CA GLU A 178 18.75 -8.57 -64.56
C GLU A 178 19.88 -8.80 -63.54
N ASN A 179 19.94 -9.90 -62.80
CA ASN A 179 19.01 -10.90 -62.25
C ASN A 179 19.92 -12.04 -61.70
N LEU A 180 19.34 -12.89 -60.84
CA LEU A 180 19.79 -14.26 -60.45
C LEU A 180 20.82 -14.33 -59.31
N GLU A 181 20.42 -14.80 -58.11
CA GLU A 181 20.21 -16.22 -57.69
C GLU A 181 21.56 -16.93 -57.53
N ASP A 182 22.03 -17.10 -56.29
CA ASP A 182 21.85 -18.27 -55.40
C ASP A 182 23.10 -19.16 -55.48
N GLU A 183 23.72 -19.44 -54.32
CA GLU A 183 24.14 -20.79 -53.89
C GLU A 183 24.87 -20.74 -52.54
N ALA A 184 24.58 -21.77 -51.74
CA ALA A 184 25.12 -22.06 -50.42
C ALA A 184 26.29 -23.05 -50.48
N GLN A 185 27.17 -23.04 -49.46
CA GLN A 185 27.96 -24.18 -48.91
C GLN A 185 28.84 -23.62 -47.77
N ASP A 186 28.66 -24.01 -46.50
CA ASP A 186 29.20 -25.19 -45.80
C ASP A 186 30.74 -25.26 -45.74
N PHE A 187 31.30 -25.30 -44.52
CA PHE A 187 32.45 -26.12 -44.09
C PHE A 187 32.69 -25.95 -42.56
N GLY A 188 32.81 -27.07 -41.85
CA GLY A 188 32.91 -27.16 -40.39
C GLY A 188 34.31 -27.33 -39.79
N ASN A 189 34.27 -27.49 -38.45
CA ASN A 189 35.19 -28.09 -37.47
C ASN A 189 36.71 -27.87 -37.51
N ASP A 190 37.28 -27.42 -36.39
CA ASP A 190 38.14 -28.27 -35.56
C ASP A 190 38.34 -27.74 -34.12
N GLU A 191 38.52 -28.68 -33.20
CA GLU A 191 38.62 -28.59 -31.73
C GLU A 191 39.95 -28.03 -31.22
N SER A 192 39.95 -27.50 -29.99
CA SER A 192 41.03 -27.77 -29.02
C SER A 192 40.56 -27.47 -27.59
N ASP A 193 40.66 -28.51 -26.75
CA ASP A 193 40.51 -28.53 -25.30
C ASP A 193 41.63 -27.74 -24.61
N GLU A 194 41.29 -27.04 -23.52
CA GLU A 194 42.17 -26.94 -22.36
C GLU A 194 41.32 -26.83 -21.09
N SER A 195 41.53 -27.81 -20.21
CA SER A 195 40.88 -28.02 -18.93
C SER A 195 41.69 -27.33 -17.84
N ASP A 196 41.04 -26.51 -17.01
CA ASP A 196 41.62 -26.04 -15.76
C ASP A 196 40.57 -26.23 -14.65
N GLU A 197 40.62 -27.40 -14.02
CA GLU A 197 39.84 -27.75 -12.84
C GLU A 197 40.45 -27.05 -11.61
N GLY A 198 39.86 -25.93 -11.22
CA GLY A 198 39.99 -25.40 -9.87
C GLY A 198 38.94 -26.02 -8.95
N GLU A 199 39.30 -27.07 -8.20
CA GLU A 199 38.50 -27.60 -7.09
C GLU A 199 38.19 -26.49 -6.08
N LEU A 200 36.91 -26.11 -5.95
CA LEU A 200 36.39 -25.31 -4.84
C LEU A 200 35.60 -26.23 -3.91
N ASN A 201 36.13 -26.39 -2.68
CA ASN A 201 35.58 -27.20 -1.60
C ASN A 201 34.09 -26.88 -1.33
N LEU A 202 33.22 -27.84 -1.63
CA LEU A 202 31.82 -27.86 -1.22
C LEU A 202 31.69 -28.66 0.08
N GLU A 203 31.71 -27.98 1.23
CA GLU A 203 31.26 -28.59 2.48
C GLU A 203 29.74 -28.35 2.63
N ALA A 204 28.96 -29.35 2.21
CA ALA A 204 27.52 -29.38 2.46
C ALA A 204 27.26 -29.65 3.95
N ASN A 205 26.72 -28.67 4.67
CA ASN A 205 26.22 -28.87 6.02
C ASN A 205 24.70 -29.17 6.00
N GLU A 206 24.23 -29.99 6.94
CA GLU A 206 22.89 -30.63 6.97
C GLU A 206 21.66 -29.68 7.03
N THR A 207 21.84 -28.38 6.83
CA THR A 207 20.80 -27.34 6.90
C THR A 207 20.34 -26.79 5.55
N GLY A 208 20.85 -27.31 4.42
CA GLY A 208 20.42 -26.85 3.08
C GLY A 208 20.80 -25.41 2.76
N ALA A 209 21.76 -24.85 3.51
CA ALA A 209 22.34 -23.53 3.29
C ALA A 209 23.55 -23.66 2.35
N VAL A 210 23.56 -22.89 1.27
CA VAL A 210 24.73 -22.74 0.38
C VAL A 210 25.40 -21.42 0.73
N THR A 211 26.71 -21.43 0.99
CA THR A 211 27.47 -20.22 1.30
C THR A 211 28.23 -19.78 0.05
N ILE A 212 27.99 -18.55 -0.39
CA ILE A 212 28.68 -17.95 -1.55
C ILE A 212 29.22 -16.60 -1.12
N ASN A 213 30.53 -16.38 -1.29
CA ASN A 213 31.21 -15.12 -0.93
C ASN A 213 30.92 -14.61 0.50
N GLY A 214 30.68 -15.53 1.46
CA GLY A 214 30.33 -15.20 2.85
C GLY A 214 28.86 -14.88 3.11
N VAL A 215 27.99 -14.97 2.09
CA VAL A 215 26.54 -14.79 2.18
C VAL A 215 25.85 -16.15 2.24
N GLU A 216 25.00 -16.37 3.25
CA GLU A 216 24.21 -17.61 3.35
C GLU A 216 22.94 -17.51 2.50
N ILE A 217 22.79 -18.41 1.54
CA ILE A 217 21.53 -18.60 0.78
C ILE A 217 20.68 -19.61 1.54
N LEU A 218 19.48 -19.18 1.92
CA LEU A 218 18.56 -19.99 2.72
C LEU A 218 17.31 -20.35 1.93
N ASN A 219 16.99 -21.64 1.93
CA ASN A 219 15.83 -22.21 1.25
C ASN A 219 14.61 -22.37 2.17
N GLU A 220 14.72 -21.99 3.44
CA GLU A 220 13.64 -22.11 4.44
C GLU A 220 13.48 -20.83 5.27
N VAL A 221 12.23 -20.47 5.58
CA VAL A 221 11.90 -19.42 6.55
C VAL A 221 11.50 -20.04 7.89
N ALA A 222 12.34 -19.85 8.91
CA ALA A 222 12.16 -20.46 10.23
C ALA A 222 10.83 -20.08 10.92
N GLU A 223 10.33 -18.86 10.72
CA GLU A 223 9.06 -18.41 11.28
C GLU A 223 7.87 -19.16 10.65
N ASN A 224 7.86 -19.30 9.32
CA ASN A 224 6.83 -20.05 8.61
C ASN A 224 6.85 -21.52 9.01
N LYS A 225 8.03 -22.12 9.18
CA LYS A 225 8.17 -23.50 9.66
C LYS A 225 7.48 -23.71 11.01
N LYS A 226 7.69 -22.79 11.97
CA LYS A 226 6.99 -22.82 13.27
C LYS A 226 5.47 -22.71 13.13
N LEU A 227 4.97 -21.86 12.24
CA LEU A 227 3.53 -21.74 11.98
C LEU A 227 2.96 -23.03 11.39
N LEU A 228 3.66 -23.64 10.44
CA LEU A 228 3.26 -24.91 9.81
C LEU A 228 3.33 -26.09 10.79
N GLU A 229 4.29 -26.11 11.71
CA GLU A 229 4.39 -27.12 12.77
C GLU A 229 3.21 -27.10 13.73
N GLN A 230 2.60 -25.94 13.95
CA GLN A 230 1.41 -25.84 14.79
C GLN A 230 0.20 -26.48 14.11
N ILE A 231 0.15 -26.58 12.78
CA ILE A 231 -1.02 -27.11 12.05
C ILE A 231 -1.28 -28.55 12.47
N GLU A 232 -2.55 -28.85 12.75
CA GLU A 232 -2.98 -30.20 13.10
C GLU A 232 -2.72 -31.14 11.90
N LYS A 233 -1.83 -32.13 12.10
CA LYS A 233 -1.49 -33.13 11.08
C LYS A 233 -2.32 -34.39 11.28
N GLY A 234 -2.84 -34.95 10.20
CA GLY A 234 -3.58 -36.21 10.22
C GLY A 234 -4.18 -36.55 8.86
N LYS A 235 -4.62 -37.80 8.71
CA LYS A 235 -5.34 -38.23 7.51
C LYS A 235 -6.73 -37.61 7.51
N VAL A 236 -7.04 -36.80 6.50
CA VAL A 236 -8.41 -36.34 6.26
C VAL A 236 -9.23 -37.51 5.75
N GLU A 237 -10.28 -37.87 6.48
CA GLU A 237 -11.26 -38.82 5.96
C GLU A 237 -11.96 -38.19 4.76
N LYS A 238 -11.80 -38.81 3.59
CA LYS A 238 -12.53 -38.37 2.40
C LYS A 238 -14.03 -38.56 2.65
N PRO A 239 -14.87 -37.59 2.28
CA PRO A 239 -16.32 -37.73 2.43
C PRO A 239 -16.80 -38.99 1.70
N LYS A 240 -17.55 -39.85 2.40
CA LYS A 240 -18.11 -41.07 1.80
C LYS A 240 -19.28 -40.77 0.85
N ASP A 241 -20.01 -39.70 1.14
CA ASP A 241 -21.27 -39.36 0.47
C ASP A 241 -21.11 -38.31 -0.65
N PHE A 242 -19.89 -37.87 -0.93
CA PHE A 242 -19.63 -36.81 -1.91
C PHE A 242 -18.27 -36.99 -2.59
N ALA A 243 -18.27 -36.98 -3.92
CA ALA A 243 -17.04 -37.04 -4.70
C ALA A 243 -16.41 -35.64 -4.81
N LEU A 244 -15.25 -35.46 -4.17
CA LEU A 244 -14.48 -34.22 -4.27
C LEU A 244 -13.98 -33.98 -5.71
N PRO A 245 -13.88 -32.71 -6.14
CA PRO A 245 -13.41 -32.38 -7.49
C PRO A 245 -11.96 -32.84 -7.71
N PRO A 246 -11.63 -33.37 -8.90
CA PRO A 246 -10.27 -33.78 -9.22
C PRO A 246 -9.36 -32.57 -9.51
N LEU A 247 -8.12 -32.60 -9.03
CA LEU A 247 -7.12 -31.52 -9.26
C LEU A 247 -6.81 -31.24 -10.74
N LYS A 248 -7.20 -32.14 -11.66
CA LYS A 248 -7.07 -31.93 -13.13
C LYS A 248 -7.90 -30.75 -13.66
N PHE A 249 -8.88 -30.27 -12.90
CA PHE A 249 -9.61 -29.05 -13.26
C PHE A 249 -8.77 -27.78 -13.05
N LEU A 250 -7.67 -27.87 -12.30
CA LEU A 250 -6.74 -26.78 -12.10
C LEU A 250 -5.59 -26.86 -13.11
N ALA A 251 -5.12 -25.71 -13.56
CA ALA A 251 -3.99 -25.59 -14.47
C ALA A 251 -2.70 -26.15 -13.84
N ASP A 252 -1.94 -26.89 -14.63
CA ASP A 252 -0.63 -27.39 -14.24
C ASP A 252 0.41 -26.27 -14.20
N PRO A 253 1.29 -26.24 -13.17
CA PRO A 253 2.42 -25.35 -13.18
C PRO A 253 3.39 -25.76 -14.31
N PRO A 254 4.11 -24.80 -14.94
CA PRO A 254 5.13 -25.12 -15.92
C PRO A 254 6.24 -25.97 -15.29
N ARG A 255 6.85 -26.88 -16.07
CA ARG A 255 8.00 -27.69 -15.60
C ARG A 255 9.20 -26.77 -15.37
N ARG A 256 9.82 -26.88 -14.19
CA ARG A 256 10.93 -26.00 -13.77
C ARG A 256 12.23 -26.77 -13.64
N SER A 257 13.34 -26.13 -13.98
CA SER A 257 14.67 -26.45 -13.47
C SER A 257 14.90 -25.62 -12.21
N ASN A 258 14.97 -26.25 -11.04
CA ASN A 258 15.14 -25.55 -9.75
C ASN A 258 16.58 -25.04 -9.52
N SER A 259 17.31 -24.67 -10.56
CA SER A 259 18.67 -24.15 -10.41
C SER A 259 18.59 -22.67 -10.05
N VAL A 260 18.87 -22.35 -8.79
CA VAL A 260 19.17 -20.99 -8.35
C VAL A 260 20.42 -20.54 -9.12
N ASN A 261 20.31 -19.46 -9.90
CA ASN A 261 21.46 -18.91 -10.61
C ASN A 261 22.29 -18.05 -9.66
N GLU A 262 23.33 -18.65 -9.08
CA GLU A 262 24.23 -18.02 -8.11
C GLU A 262 24.84 -16.72 -8.65
N ALA A 263 25.27 -16.71 -9.91
CA ALA A 263 25.83 -15.53 -10.57
C ALA A 263 24.81 -14.37 -10.68
N GLU A 264 23.52 -14.67 -10.84
CA GLU A 264 22.47 -13.64 -10.83
C GLU A 264 22.29 -13.03 -9.43
N ILE A 265 22.38 -13.85 -8.38
CA ILE A 265 22.28 -13.39 -7.00
C ILE A 265 23.45 -12.49 -6.65
N ASP A 266 24.68 -12.92 -6.95
CA ASP A 266 25.89 -12.12 -6.70
C ASP A 266 25.84 -10.76 -7.40
N GLN A 267 25.39 -10.74 -8.67
CA GLN A 267 25.20 -9.48 -9.38
C GLN A 267 24.17 -8.58 -8.69
N LYS A 268 23.04 -9.14 -8.23
CA LYS A 268 22.02 -8.37 -7.50
C LYS A 268 22.54 -7.82 -6.17
N ILE A 269 23.35 -8.59 -5.45
CA ILE A 269 23.99 -8.15 -4.21
C ILE A 269 24.93 -6.98 -4.50
N SER A 270 25.80 -7.12 -5.51
CA SER A 270 26.72 -6.05 -5.93
C SER A 270 25.94 -4.79 -6.32
N ASP A 271 24.91 -4.92 -7.16
CA ASP A 271 24.07 -3.80 -7.59
C ASP A 271 23.43 -3.11 -6.39
N LEU A 272 22.84 -3.87 -5.45
CA LEU A 272 22.20 -3.35 -4.23
C LEU A 272 23.20 -2.57 -3.37
N LEU A 273 24.35 -3.16 -3.07
CA LEU A 273 25.39 -2.54 -2.25
C LEU A 273 25.96 -1.27 -2.91
N ASP A 274 26.18 -1.30 -4.23
CA ASP A 274 26.63 -0.13 -4.99
C ASP A 274 25.60 1.01 -4.96
N LYS A 275 24.30 0.71 -5.05
CA LYS A 275 23.25 1.73 -4.92
C LYS A 275 23.18 2.29 -3.51
N LEU A 276 23.20 1.44 -2.48
CA LEU A 276 23.18 1.88 -1.08
C LEU A 276 24.38 2.77 -0.75
N ARG A 277 25.58 2.42 -1.22
CA ARG A 277 26.79 3.25 -1.07
C ARG A 277 26.62 4.64 -1.69
N LYS A 278 25.96 4.77 -2.83
CA LYS A 278 25.65 6.08 -3.45
C LYS A 278 24.75 6.96 -2.57
N PHE A 279 23.90 6.36 -1.73
CA PHE A 279 23.09 7.07 -0.73
C PHE A 279 23.82 7.27 0.61
N LYS A 280 25.14 7.00 0.65
CA LYS A 280 25.98 7.02 1.86
C LYS A 280 25.43 6.08 2.93
N ILE A 281 25.07 4.87 2.50
CA ILE A 281 24.68 3.77 3.38
C ILE A 281 25.66 2.64 3.13
N ASP A 282 26.58 2.50 4.07
CA ASP A 282 27.55 1.42 4.10
C ASP A 282 27.03 0.25 4.93
N GLY A 283 27.41 -0.95 4.55
CA GLY A 283 26.98 -2.19 5.18
C GLY A 283 27.22 -3.38 4.26
N ASP A 284 26.71 -4.53 4.66
CA ASP A 284 26.92 -5.78 3.93
C ASP A 284 25.65 -6.65 3.92
N VAL A 285 25.52 -7.52 2.93
CA VAL A 285 24.45 -8.52 2.89
C VAL A 285 24.94 -9.77 3.62
N VAL A 286 24.25 -10.17 4.68
CA VAL A 286 24.64 -11.37 5.45
C VAL A 286 23.93 -12.64 4.97
N ARG A 287 22.71 -12.50 4.47
CA ARG A 287 21.88 -13.62 4.02
C ARG A 287 20.99 -13.23 2.85
N THR A 288 20.67 -14.22 2.02
CA THR A 288 19.76 -14.05 0.89
C THR A 288 18.71 -15.16 0.87
N TYR A 289 17.46 -14.77 0.62
CA TYR A 289 16.34 -15.68 0.38
C TYR A 289 15.80 -15.46 -1.02
N THR A 290 15.88 -16.46 -1.88
CA THR A 290 15.40 -16.35 -3.26
C THR A 290 14.06 -17.06 -3.41
N GLY A 291 13.03 -16.29 -3.79
CA GLY A 291 11.68 -16.80 -4.03
C GLY A 291 11.23 -16.66 -5.48
N PRO A 292 9.98 -17.05 -5.78
CA PRO A 292 9.41 -16.98 -7.13
C PRO A 292 9.14 -15.55 -7.63
N ILE A 293 8.91 -14.60 -6.72
CA ILE A 293 8.49 -13.22 -7.05
C ILE A 293 9.57 -12.21 -6.67
N VAL A 294 10.18 -12.37 -5.49
CA VAL A 294 11.16 -11.46 -4.92
C VAL A 294 12.38 -12.24 -4.43
N THR A 295 13.51 -11.55 -4.35
CA THR A 295 14.68 -11.96 -3.58
C THR A 295 14.82 -11.04 -2.37
N THR A 296 14.95 -11.60 -1.19
CA THR A 296 15.11 -10.85 0.08
C THR A 296 16.57 -10.85 0.49
N PHE A 297 17.15 -9.67 0.67
CA PHE A 297 18.50 -9.49 1.17
C PHE A 297 18.46 -9.03 2.63
N GLU A 298 19.10 -9.77 3.53
CA GLU A 298 19.33 -9.34 4.91
C GLU A 298 20.57 -8.43 4.94
N PHE A 299 20.33 -7.13 4.94
CA PHE A 299 21.36 -6.11 4.95
C PHE A 299 21.70 -5.68 6.38
N ARG A 300 22.97 -5.76 6.74
CA ARG A 300 23.52 -5.22 7.98
C ARG A 300 24.19 -3.88 7.70
N GLN A 301 23.56 -2.80 8.15
CA GLN A 301 24.13 -1.46 8.05
C GLN A 301 25.30 -1.23 9.01
N ALA A 302 26.18 -0.29 8.69
CA ALA A 302 27.22 0.14 9.60
C ALA A 302 26.62 0.82 10.87
N PRO A 303 27.27 0.72 12.04
CA PRO A 303 26.70 1.15 13.33
C PRO A 303 26.29 2.64 13.40
N HIS A 304 26.89 3.49 12.57
CA HIS A 304 26.62 4.92 12.54
C HIS A 304 25.40 5.30 11.68
N ILE A 305 24.79 4.34 10.97
CA ILE A 305 23.67 4.58 10.07
C ILE A 305 22.35 4.26 10.78
N LYS A 306 21.46 5.25 10.83
CA LYS A 306 20.12 5.08 11.38
C LYS A 306 19.24 4.26 10.44
N VAL A 307 18.52 3.27 10.98
CA VAL A 307 17.55 2.45 10.24
C VAL A 307 16.49 3.29 9.52
N SER A 308 16.05 4.40 10.11
CA SER A 308 15.08 5.31 9.49
C SER A 308 15.56 5.89 8.15
N LYS A 309 16.88 6.09 7.99
CA LYS A 309 17.47 6.57 6.73
C LYS A 309 17.31 5.54 5.61
N ILE A 310 17.39 4.25 5.94
CA ILE A 310 17.21 3.16 4.96
C ILE A 310 15.74 3.07 4.56
N LEU A 311 14.82 3.16 5.53
CA LEU A 311 13.37 3.14 5.29
C LEU A 311 12.90 4.26 4.35
N THR A 312 13.45 5.46 4.47
CA THR A 312 13.08 6.60 3.61
C THR A 312 13.52 6.46 2.16
N LEU A 313 14.44 5.53 1.86
CA LEU A 313 15.00 5.34 0.51
C LEU A 313 14.28 4.28 -0.30
N GLN A 314 13.15 3.73 0.17
CA GLN A 314 12.44 2.66 -0.53
C GLN A 314 12.16 3.00 -2.01
N ASP A 315 11.61 4.18 -2.27
CA ASP A 315 11.25 4.62 -3.63
C ASP A 315 12.49 4.96 -4.47
N ASP A 316 13.48 5.63 -3.86
CA ASP A 316 14.73 5.98 -4.52
C ASP A 316 15.55 4.73 -4.89
N LEU A 317 15.56 3.73 -4.01
CA LEU A 317 16.23 2.45 -4.23
C LEU A 317 15.51 1.64 -5.29
N ALA A 318 14.17 1.65 -5.31
CA ALA A 318 13.38 1.03 -6.37
C ALA A 318 13.72 1.64 -7.74
N MET A 319 13.79 2.97 -7.82
CA MET A 319 14.23 3.68 -9.03
C MET A 319 15.67 3.32 -9.41
N ALA A 320 16.58 3.29 -8.44
CA ALA A 320 18.00 3.02 -8.67
C ALA A 320 18.27 1.59 -9.18
N LEU A 321 17.45 0.62 -8.73
CA LEU A 321 17.49 -0.79 -9.13
C LEU A 321 16.55 -1.12 -10.32
N ARG A 322 15.84 -0.12 -10.86
CA ARG A 322 14.88 -0.29 -11.97
C ARG A 322 13.77 -1.29 -11.63
N ALA A 323 13.41 -1.39 -10.35
CA ALA A 323 12.32 -2.22 -9.87
C ALA A 323 11.01 -1.41 -9.85
N GLN A 324 9.87 -2.09 -10.02
CA GLN A 324 8.56 -1.43 -9.90
C GLN A 324 8.33 -0.92 -8.48
N THR A 325 8.60 -1.77 -7.48
CA THR A 325 8.53 -1.45 -6.05
C THR A 325 9.59 -2.27 -5.32
N ILE A 326 10.01 -1.80 -4.15
CA ILE A 326 10.85 -2.54 -3.20
C ILE A 326 10.12 -2.50 -1.85
N ARG A 327 10.23 -3.57 -1.06
CA ARG A 327 9.76 -3.58 0.32
C ARG A 327 10.96 -3.59 1.25
N ILE A 328 11.02 -2.62 2.17
CA ILE A 328 12.04 -2.57 3.22
C ILE A 328 11.38 -2.90 4.56
N GLN A 329 11.80 -4.00 5.18
CA GLN A 329 11.41 -4.41 6.52
C GLN A 329 12.55 -4.13 7.49
N ALA A 330 12.36 -3.15 8.37
CA ALA A 330 13.43 -2.70 9.25
C ALA A 330 12.94 -2.43 10.69
N PRO A 331 13.59 -3.01 11.72
CA PRO A 331 14.46 -4.19 11.67
C PRO A 331 13.66 -5.48 11.39
N ILE A 332 14.34 -6.56 10.97
CA ILE A 332 13.73 -7.90 10.98
C ILE A 332 13.55 -8.34 12.44
N PRO A 333 12.34 -8.76 12.89
CA PRO A 333 12.12 -9.20 14.26
C PRO A 333 13.11 -10.28 14.71
N GLY A 334 13.78 -10.04 15.83
CA GLY A 334 14.77 -10.97 16.40
C GLY A 334 16.12 -10.99 15.69
N LYS A 335 16.39 -10.09 14.73
CA LYS A 335 17.68 -9.97 14.04
C LYS A 335 18.16 -8.51 13.98
N ASP A 336 19.47 -8.31 13.97
CA ASP A 336 20.11 -6.98 13.80
C ASP A 336 20.43 -6.70 12.33
N VAL A 337 19.39 -6.77 11.49
CA VAL A 337 19.47 -6.58 10.03
C VAL A 337 18.18 -5.95 9.49
N VAL A 338 18.28 -5.37 8.31
CA VAL A 338 17.17 -4.85 7.50
C VAL A 338 16.90 -5.81 6.35
N GLY A 339 15.65 -6.23 6.18
CA GLY A 339 15.23 -7.03 5.03
C GLY A 339 14.89 -6.12 3.85
N ILE A 340 15.56 -6.29 2.73
CA ILE A 340 15.28 -5.57 1.48
C ILE A 340 14.79 -6.58 0.45
N GLU A 341 13.51 -6.52 0.11
CA GLU A 341 12.89 -7.38 -0.90
C GLU A 341 12.91 -6.70 -2.25
N VAL A 342 13.67 -7.27 -3.19
CA VAL A 342 13.80 -6.78 -4.55
C VAL A 342 13.08 -7.74 -5.51
N PRO A 343 12.19 -7.26 -6.38
CA PRO A 343 11.54 -8.09 -7.39
C PRO A 343 12.55 -8.81 -8.28
N ASN A 344 12.24 -10.07 -8.62
CA ASN A 344 13.01 -10.81 -9.60
C ASN A 344 12.75 -10.27 -11.01
N LYS A 345 13.73 -10.45 -11.91
CA LYS A 345 13.58 -10.10 -13.33
C LYS A 345 12.48 -10.94 -13.99
N ASN A 346 12.45 -12.23 -13.66
CA ASN A 346 11.43 -13.17 -14.08
C ASN A 346 10.53 -13.49 -12.89
N ILE A 347 9.35 -12.89 -12.85
CA ILE A 347 8.34 -13.17 -11.82
C ILE A 347 7.59 -14.44 -12.22
N GLU A 348 7.51 -15.40 -11.32
CA GLU A 348 6.79 -16.65 -11.56
C GLU A 348 5.36 -16.63 -11.03
N THR A 349 4.44 -17.18 -11.81
CA THR A 349 3.06 -17.42 -11.36
C THR A 349 3.03 -18.55 -10.33
N VAL A 350 2.36 -18.30 -9.21
CA VAL A 350 2.04 -19.29 -8.18
C VAL A 350 0.69 -19.93 -8.52
N TYR A 351 0.68 -21.25 -8.73
CA TYR A 351 -0.49 -22.00 -9.17
C TYR A 351 -1.19 -22.66 -7.98
N LEU A 352 -2.50 -22.46 -7.80
CA LEU A 352 -3.25 -23.08 -6.71
C LEU A 352 -3.05 -24.61 -6.63
N LYS A 353 -3.00 -25.27 -7.80
CA LYS A 353 -2.77 -26.73 -7.90
C LYS A 353 -1.51 -27.17 -7.15
N GLU A 354 -0.44 -26.39 -7.23
CA GLU A 354 0.84 -26.73 -6.60
C GLU A 354 0.76 -26.69 -5.07
N ILE A 355 -0.11 -25.84 -4.51
CA ILE A 355 -0.30 -25.73 -3.07
C ILE A 355 -1.23 -26.84 -2.59
N LEU A 356 -2.31 -27.11 -3.31
CA LEU A 356 -3.25 -28.20 -2.97
C LEU A 356 -2.61 -29.59 -3.13
N ASP A 357 -1.64 -29.73 -4.03
CA ASP A 357 -0.90 -30.98 -4.23
C ASP A 357 0.27 -31.16 -3.23
N SER A 358 0.62 -30.12 -2.47
CA SER A 358 1.69 -30.17 -1.47
C SER A 358 1.37 -31.10 -0.30
N GLU A 359 2.41 -31.70 0.28
CA GLU A 359 2.27 -32.52 1.49
C GLU A 359 1.74 -31.73 2.68
N VAL A 360 2.14 -30.47 2.81
CA VAL A 360 1.69 -29.58 3.88
C VAL A 360 0.17 -29.42 3.83
N PHE A 361 -0.42 -29.23 2.65
CA PHE A 361 -1.88 -29.18 2.52
C PHE A 361 -2.50 -30.58 2.73
N LYS A 362 -2.02 -31.61 2.03
CA LYS A 362 -2.62 -32.97 2.09
C LYS A 362 -2.63 -33.57 3.49
N ASN A 363 -1.60 -33.28 4.29
CA ASN A 363 -1.45 -33.83 5.63
C ASN A 363 -2.12 -32.98 6.73
N SER A 364 -2.67 -31.81 6.41
CA SER A 364 -3.46 -31.04 7.38
C SER A 364 -4.79 -31.74 7.66
N SER A 365 -5.11 -32.02 8.92
CA SER A 365 -6.36 -32.71 9.29
C SER A 365 -7.57 -31.80 9.34
N SER A 366 -7.38 -30.48 9.52
CA SER A 366 -8.51 -29.55 9.67
C SER A 366 -9.30 -29.40 8.37
N PRO A 367 -10.66 -29.49 8.43
CA PRO A 367 -11.53 -29.21 7.29
C PRO A 367 -11.45 -27.75 6.83
N LEU A 368 -11.03 -26.83 7.72
CA LEU A 368 -10.97 -25.40 7.46
C LEU A 368 -9.57 -24.92 7.04
N THR A 369 -8.71 -25.85 6.60
CA THR A 369 -7.39 -25.53 6.04
C THR A 369 -7.55 -24.81 4.70
N ILE A 370 -6.93 -23.64 4.57
CA ILE A 370 -6.91 -22.82 3.37
C ILE A 370 -5.48 -22.67 2.81
N ALA A 371 -5.34 -22.77 1.49
CA ALA A 371 -4.10 -22.46 0.79
C ALA A 371 -3.97 -20.95 0.62
N LEU A 372 -2.84 -20.38 1.03
CA LEU A 372 -2.56 -18.96 0.84
C LEU A 372 -1.65 -18.71 -0.37
N GLY A 373 -0.70 -19.60 -0.62
CA GLY A 373 0.25 -19.47 -1.73
C GLY A 373 1.60 -20.04 -1.36
N LYS A 374 2.65 -19.39 -1.83
CA LYS A 374 4.04 -19.68 -1.44
C LYS A 374 4.59 -18.53 -0.59
N ASP A 375 5.57 -18.85 0.24
CA ASP A 375 6.32 -17.83 0.95
C ASP A 375 7.46 -17.23 0.10
N ILE A 376 8.30 -16.41 0.75
CA ILE A 376 9.41 -15.68 0.11
C ILE A 376 10.55 -16.58 -0.38
N VAL A 377 10.56 -17.88 -0.03
CA VAL A 377 11.51 -18.88 -0.57
C VAL A 377 10.83 -19.87 -1.53
N GLY A 378 9.54 -19.69 -1.79
CA GLY A 378 8.78 -20.55 -2.70
C GLY A 378 8.19 -21.81 -2.05
N ALA A 379 8.28 -21.96 -0.72
CA ALA A 379 7.70 -23.08 -0.01
C ALA A 379 6.17 -22.93 0.07
N PRO A 380 5.37 -24.00 -0.17
CA PRO A 380 3.92 -23.94 -0.02
C PRO A 380 3.51 -23.55 1.40
N PHE A 381 2.62 -22.57 1.50
CA PHE A 381 2.12 -22.05 2.76
C PHE A 381 0.59 -22.14 2.84
N VAL A 382 0.14 -22.75 3.94
CA VAL A 382 -1.28 -22.98 4.24
C VAL A 382 -1.55 -22.52 5.67
N THR A 383 -2.81 -22.19 5.96
CA THR A 383 -3.25 -21.86 7.32
C THR A 383 -4.59 -22.53 7.61
N ASP A 384 -5.04 -22.45 8.86
CA ASP A 384 -6.28 -23.05 9.32
C ASP A 384 -7.20 -21.97 9.90
N LEU A 385 -8.38 -21.78 9.29
CA LEU A 385 -9.37 -20.81 9.78
C LEU A 385 -9.87 -21.17 11.19
N LYS A 386 -9.77 -22.43 11.63
CA LYS A 386 -10.08 -22.81 13.02
C LYS A 386 -9.21 -22.04 14.03
N LYS A 387 -7.96 -21.74 13.67
CA LYS A 387 -7.02 -20.98 14.51
C LYS A 387 -7.11 -19.46 14.32
N LEU A 388 -7.65 -19.06 13.17
CA LEU A 388 -7.93 -17.67 12.81
C LEU A 388 -9.45 -17.53 12.66
N PRO A 389 -10.22 -17.56 13.77
CA PRO A 389 -11.68 -17.72 13.72
C PRO A 389 -12.37 -16.61 12.92
N HIS A 390 -11.70 -15.46 12.78
CA HIS A 390 -12.09 -14.38 11.90
C HIS A 390 -10.86 -13.90 11.11
N LEU A 391 -11.06 -13.66 9.81
CA LEU A 391 -10.02 -13.19 8.88
C LEU A 391 -10.50 -11.91 8.20
N LEU A 392 -9.70 -10.84 8.27
CA LEU A 392 -9.92 -9.61 7.53
C LEU A 392 -9.03 -9.60 6.28
N ILE A 393 -9.64 -9.43 5.11
CA ILE A 393 -8.92 -9.33 3.83
C ILE A 393 -9.24 -7.97 3.20
N ALA A 394 -8.21 -7.15 3.01
CA ALA A 394 -8.31 -5.84 2.39
C ALA A 394 -7.34 -5.75 1.20
N GLY A 395 -7.69 -4.95 0.20
CA GLY A 395 -6.88 -4.76 -1.00
C GLY A 395 -7.55 -3.81 -1.99
N THR A 396 -6.75 -3.04 -2.71
CA THR A 396 -7.19 -2.15 -3.80
C THR A 396 -7.58 -2.96 -5.03
N THR A 397 -8.29 -2.35 -5.98
CA THR A 397 -8.59 -2.98 -7.26
C THR A 397 -7.28 -3.39 -7.96
N GLY A 398 -7.21 -4.62 -8.48
CA GLY A 398 -6.01 -5.14 -9.14
C GLY A 398 -4.95 -5.73 -8.21
N SER A 399 -5.09 -5.61 -6.88
CA SER A 399 -4.15 -6.20 -5.92
C SER A 399 -4.20 -7.72 -5.79
N GLY A 400 -5.17 -8.38 -6.44
CA GLY A 400 -5.37 -9.83 -6.36
C GLY A 400 -6.32 -10.30 -5.25
N LYS A 401 -6.98 -9.39 -4.51
CA LYS A 401 -7.94 -9.75 -3.44
C LYS A 401 -8.97 -10.80 -3.86
N SER A 402 -9.66 -10.57 -4.98
CA SER A 402 -10.72 -11.48 -5.45
C SER A 402 -10.16 -12.86 -5.82
N VAL A 403 -8.98 -12.91 -6.45
CA VAL A 403 -8.27 -14.15 -6.77
C VAL A 403 -7.89 -14.90 -5.49
N GLY A 404 -7.36 -14.18 -4.49
CA GLY A 404 -7.02 -14.75 -3.18
C GLY A 404 -8.23 -15.35 -2.45
N ILE A 405 -9.37 -14.65 -2.47
CA ILE A 405 -10.62 -15.17 -1.89
C ILE A 405 -11.07 -16.45 -2.61
N ASN A 406 -11.04 -16.45 -3.95
CA ASN A 406 -11.40 -17.65 -4.72
C ASN A 406 -10.44 -18.82 -4.45
N ALA A 407 -9.15 -18.56 -4.25
CA ALA A 407 -8.19 -19.59 -3.85
C ALA A 407 -8.51 -20.17 -2.46
N MET A 408 -8.88 -19.33 -1.48
CA MET A 408 -9.31 -19.77 -0.16
C MET A 408 -10.60 -20.58 -0.23
N LEU A 409 -11.61 -20.11 -0.97
CA LEU A 409 -12.87 -20.84 -1.18
C LEU A 409 -12.63 -22.20 -1.84
N LEU A 410 -11.86 -22.24 -2.92
CA LEU A 410 -11.52 -23.50 -3.59
C LEU A 410 -10.75 -24.44 -2.65
N SER A 411 -9.87 -23.94 -1.79
CA SER A 411 -9.19 -24.77 -0.79
C SER A 411 -10.17 -25.52 0.10
N LEU A 412 -11.26 -24.86 0.51
CA LEU A 412 -12.32 -25.47 1.29
C LEU A 412 -13.14 -26.47 0.46
N LEU A 413 -13.50 -26.12 -0.78
CA LEU A 413 -14.29 -26.99 -1.66
C LEU A 413 -13.55 -28.26 -2.12
N TYR A 414 -12.22 -28.21 -2.24
CA TYR A 414 -11.40 -29.38 -2.57
C TYR A 414 -11.17 -30.33 -1.39
N ARG A 415 -11.67 -30.00 -0.19
CA ARG A 415 -11.48 -30.79 1.03
C ARG A 415 -12.79 -31.26 1.66
N ASN A 416 -13.87 -30.49 1.50
CA ASN A 416 -15.10 -30.68 2.25
C ASN A 416 -16.27 -31.12 1.37
N SER A 417 -17.17 -31.92 1.93
CA SER A 417 -18.51 -32.14 1.37
C SER A 417 -19.51 -31.09 1.85
N PRO A 418 -20.67 -30.96 1.18
CA PRO A 418 -21.77 -30.07 1.63
C PRO A 418 -22.30 -30.38 3.04
N GLN A 419 -22.07 -31.59 3.56
CA GLN A 419 -22.46 -31.95 4.92
C GLN A 419 -21.46 -31.38 5.95
N THR A 420 -20.17 -31.34 5.59
CA THR A 420 -19.09 -30.91 6.49
C THR A 420 -18.80 -29.40 6.44
N LEU A 421 -19.19 -28.73 5.34
CA LEU A 421 -18.99 -27.31 5.15
C LEU A 421 -20.25 -26.68 4.55
N ARG A 422 -20.72 -25.60 5.18
CA ARG A 422 -21.75 -24.72 4.65
C ARG A 422 -21.19 -23.31 4.53
N LEU A 423 -21.50 -22.64 3.42
CA LEU A 423 -21.00 -21.30 3.12
C LEU A 423 -22.18 -20.33 3.06
N MET A 424 -22.02 -19.16 3.68
CA MET A 424 -22.90 -18.02 3.50
C MET A 424 -22.10 -16.93 2.81
N MET A 425 -22.42 -16.66 1.54
CA MET A 425 -21.72 -15.69 0.72
C MET A 425 -22.55 -14.42 0.60
N ILE A 426 -21.96 -13.28 0.94
CA ILE A 426 -22.58 -11.95 0.83
C ILE A 426 -21.77 -11.14 -0.17
N ASP A 427 -22.35 -10.90 -1.35
CA ASP A 427 -21.74 -10.10 -2.41
C ASP A 427 -22.66 -8.91 -2.76
N PRO A 428 -22.47 -7.74 -2.15
CA PRO A 428 -23.33 -6.58 -2.39
C PRO A 428 -23.20 -6.03 -3.81
N LYS A 429 -22.18 -6.43 -4.58
CA LYS A 429 -21.95 -5.97 -5.97
C LYS A 429 -22.29 -7.03 -7.01
N MET A 430 -22.51 -8.28 -6.59
CA MET A 430 -22.80 -9.45 -7.45
C MET A 430 -21.72 -9.75 -8.51
N LEU A 431 -20.47 -9.36 -8.26
CA LEU A 431 -19.37 -9.50 -9.22
C LEU A 431 -18.47 -10.71 -8.94
N GLU A 432 -18.38 -11.13 -7.68
CA GLU A 432 -17.34 -12.04 -7.21
C GLU A 432 -17.90 -13.43 -6.93
N PHE A 433 -19.05 -13.51 -6.23
CA PHE A 433 -19.57 -14.78 -5.72
C PHE A 433 -20.73 -15.38 -6.52
N SER A 434 -21.23 -14.67 -7.52
CA SER A 434 -22.33 -15.15 -8.38
C SER A 434 -22.02 -16.49 -9.06
N ILE A 435 -20.74 -16.76 -9.34
CA ILE A 435 -20.27 -18.03 -9.91
C ILE A 435 -20.44 -19.24 -8.98
N TYR A 436 -20.67 -19.02 -7.68
CA TYR A 436 -20.81 -20.08 -6.68
C TYR A 436 -22.27 -20.35 -6.29
N ASN A 437 -23.25 -19.71 -6.94
CA ASN A 437 -24.67 -19.79 -6.54
C ASN A 437 -25.24 -21.23 -6.52
N ASP A 438 -24.76 -22.09 -7.42
CA ASP A 438 -25.33 -23.43 -7.63
C ASP A 438 -24.55 -24.55 -6.91
N ILE A 439 -23.57 -24.21 -6.06
CA ILE A 439 -22.84 -25.24 -5.30
C ILE A 439 -23.75 -25.83 -4.19
N PRO A 440 -23.67 -27.15 -3.94
CA PRO A 440 -24.60 -27.88 -3.06
C PRO A 440 -24.49 -27.61 -1.55
#